data_AF-A0A3M8TRV3-F1
#
_entry.id   AF-A0A3M8TRV3-F1
#
_cell.length_a   1.000
_cell.length_b   1.000
_cell.length_c   1.000
_cell.angle_alpha   90.00
_cell.angle_beta   90.00
_cell.angle_gamma   90.00
#
_symmetry.space_group_name_H-M   'P 1'
#
loop_
_entity.id
_entity.type
_entity.pdbx_description
1 polymer ?
#
loop_
_entity_poly.entity_id
_entity_poly.type
_entity_poly.pdbx_seq_one_letter_code
_entity_poly.pdbx_strand_id
1 'polypeptide(L)'
;RWRLARLATALRDERRRLALLSAEDAGVAAALRNSVARLSADDAQLLRALGAGFAREVNTAEAAALSGADPDLIQDSLERLAEMHLLDEEATNRYVMSDLVKLFAQGDGGRGAGPSGEGSGGPREESGPP
;
A
#
# COMPACT_ATOMS: atom_id res chain seq x y z
N ARG A 1 28.40 -0.72 -14.47
CA ARG A 1 28.05 -1.69 -13.40
C ARG A 1 26.57 -1.50 -13.00
N TRP A 2 25.63 -1.97 -13.84
CA TRP A 2 24.19 -1.63 -13.73
C TRP A 2 23.24 -2.84 -13.71
N ARG A 3 23.65 -4.01 -14.23
CA ARG A 3 22.78 -5.20 -14.32
C ARG A 3 22.40 -5.80 -12.97
N LEU A 4 23.31 -5.80 -11.99
CA LEU A 4 23.08 -6.43 -10.68
C LEU A 4 22.04 -5.66 -9.85
N ALA A 5 22.11 -4.33 -9.84
CA ALA A 5 21.14 -3.48 -9.15
C ALA A 5 19.74 -3.65 -9.75
N ARG A 6 19.62 -3.71 -11.09
CA ARG A 6 18.34 -3.94 -11.78
C ARG A 6 17.73 -5.31 -11.46
N LEU A 7 18.56 -6.36 -11.37
CA LEU A 7 18.10 -7.70 -10.98
C LEU A 7 17.65 -7.74 -9.51
N ALA A 8 18.38 -7.07 -8.62
CA ALA A 8 18.04 -6.97 -7.20
C ALA A 8 16.72 -6.20 -6.98
N THR A 9 16.49 -5.12 -7.73
CA THR A 9 15.21 -4.41 -7.74
C THR A 9 14.09 -5.32 -8.23
N ALA A 10 14.26 -5.97 -9.39
CA ALA A 10 13.23 -6.86 -9.95
C ALA A 10 12.86 -8.02 -9.02
N LEU A 11 13.84 -8.63 -8.33
CA LEU A 11 13.58 -9.68 -7.35
C LEU A 11 12.88 -9.16 -6.08
N ARG A 12 13.21 -7.93 -5.65
CA ARG A 12 12.54 -7.28 -4.52
C ARG A 12 11.08 -6.95 -4.86
N ASP A 13 10.82 -6.53 -6.08
CA ASP A 13 9.48 -6.25 -6.59
C ASP A 13 8.67 -7.54 -6.73
N GLU A 14 9.26 -8.60 -7.27
CA GLU A 14 8.58 -9.89 -7.39
C GLU A 14 8.25 -10.51 -6.03
N ARG A 15 9.19 -10.47 -5.07
CA ARG A 15 8.94 -10.93 -3.70
C ARG A 15 7.83 -10.14 -3.01
N ARG A 16 7.74 -8.83 -3.28
CA ARG A 16 6.64 -7.97 -2.79
C ARG A 16 5.31 -8.37 -3.42
N ARG A 17 5.29 -8.60 -4.73
CA ARG A 17 4.07 -9.02 -5.44
C ARG A 17 3.58 -10.37 -4.96
N LEU A 18 4.48 -11.34 -4.78
CA LEU A 18 4.15 -12.68 -4.25
C LEU A 18 3.59 -12.62 -2.83
N ALA A 19 4.18 -11.78 -1.97
CA ALA A 19 3.65 -11.56 -0.62
C ALA A 19 2.21 -11.05 -0.66
N LEU A 20 1.85 -10.19 -1.61
CA LEU A 20 0.48 -9.66 -1.72
C LEU A 20 -0.54 -10.62 -2.38
N LEU A 21 -0.09 -11.70 -3.03
CA LEU A 21 -0.95 -12.62 -3.79
C LEU A 21 -1.43 -13.84 -2.99
N SER A 22 -0.88 -14.10 -1.80
CA SER A 22 -1.39 -15.11 -0.88
C SER A 22 -2.81 -14.75 -0.43
N ALA A 23 -3.69 -15.73 -0.19
CA ALA A 23 -5.13 -15.47 0.02
C ALA A 23 -5.41 -14.60 1.26
N GLU A 24 -4.66 -14.79 2.34
CA GLU A 24 -4.70 -13.94 3.54
C GLU A 24 -4.21 -12.53 3.22
N ASP A 25 -3.05 -12.44 2.56
CA ASP A 25 -2.46 -11.17 2.15
C ASP A 25 -3.32 -10.42 1.13
N ALA A 26 -4.11 -11.12 0.31
CA ALA A 26 -5.06 -10.53 -0.62
C ALA A 26 -6.22 -9.85 0.10
N GLY A 27 -6.68 -10.44 1.22
CA GLY A 27 -7.66 -9.83 2.13
C GLY A 27 -7.10 -8.59 2.83
N VAL A 28 -5.87 -8.68 3.35
CA VAL A 28 -5.15 -7.54 3.95
C VAL A 28 -4.92 -6.44 2.93
N ALA A 29 -4.47 -6.77 1.72
CA ALA A 29 -4.25 -5.81 0.64
C ALA A 29 -5.57 -5.15 0.19
N ALA A 30 -6.69 -5.88 0.21
CA ALA A 30 -8.01 -5.30 -0.04
C ALA A 30 -8.44 -4.32 1.05
N ALA A 31 -8.22 -4.67 2.32
CA ALA A 31 -8.47 -3.76 3.45
C ALA A 31 -7.61 -2.50 3.35
N LEU A 32 -6.30 -2.63 3.08
CA LEU A 32 -5.39 -1.49 2.90
C LEU A 32 -5.80 -0.62 1.71
N ARG A 33 -6.19 -1.20 0.57
CA ARG A 33 -6.75 -0.44 -0.56
C ARG A 33 -7.97 0.37 -0.15
N ASN A 34 -8.88 -0.22 0.63
CA ASN A 34 -10.07 0.47 1.11
C ASN A 34 -9.74 1.61 2.08
N SER A 35 -8.79 1.40 3.02
CA SER A 35 -8.32 2.46 3.91
C SER A 35 -7.68 3.61 3.13
N VAL A 36 -6.79 3.30 2.18
CA VAL A 36 -6.11 4.33 1.37
C VAL A 36 -7.07 5.06 0.43
N ALA A 37 -8.10 4.38 -0.11
CA ALA A 37 -9.11 5.01 -0.96
C ALA A 37 -9.97 6.06 -0.24
N ARG A 38 -9.99 6.06 1.10
CA ARG A 38 -10.73 7.02 1.93
C ARG A 38 -9.88 8.22 2.37
N LEU A 39 -8.57 8.20 2.08
CA LEU A 39 -7.68 9.29 2.44
C LEU A 39 -7.93 10.53 1.58
N SER A 40 -7.69 11.69 2.17
CA SER A 40 -7.53 12.91 1.40
C SER A 40 -6.28 12.82 0.50
N ALA A 41 -6.19 13.73 -0.48
CA ALA A 41 -5.01 13.80 -1.33
C ALA A 41 -3.72 14.04 -0.52
N ASP A 42 -3.82 14.87 0.52
CA ASP A 42 -2.69 15.25 1.37
C ASP A 42 -2.25 14.09 2.28
N ASP A 43 -3.20 13.38 2.91
CA ASP A 43 -2.88 12.22 3.75
C ASP A 43 -2.29 11.08 2.91
N ALA A 44 -2.80 10.87 1.68
CA ALA A 44 -2.25 9.89 0.76
C ALA A 44 -0.83 10.28 0.30
N GLN A 45 -0.54 11.57 0.16
CA GLN A 45 0.79 12.07 -0.17
C GLN A 45 1.76 11.87 1.00
N LEU A 46 1.33 12.18 2.23
CA LEU A 46 2.12 11.94 3.43
C LEU A 46 2.43 10.45 3.59
N LEU A 47 1.44 9.57 3.44
CA LEU A 47 1.63 8.12 3.50
C LEU A 47 2.70 7.63 2.51
N ARG A 48 2.67 8.13 1.26
CA ARG A 48 3.67 7.81 0.24
C ARG A 48 5.06 8.32 0.60
N ALA A 49 5.14 9.58 1.05
CA ALA A 49 6.41 10.20 1.44
C ALA A 49 7.05 9.43 2.60
N LEU A 50 6.24 9.11 3.61
CA LEU A 50 6.63 8.27 4.72
C LEU A 50 7.13 6.91 4.18
N GLY A 51 6.31 6.18 3.42
CA GLY A 51 6.67 4.85 2.91
C GLY A 51 8.02 4.82 2.18
N ALA A 52 8.39 5.89 1.48
CA ALA A 52 9.66 6.02 0.77
C ALA A 52 10.88 6.33 1.67
N GLY A 53 10.68 7.05 2.79
CA GLY A 53 11.77 7.74 3.49
C GLY A 53 12.09 7.29 4.91
N PHE A 54 11.12 6.84 5.73
CA PHE A 54 11.40 6.55 7.15
C PHE A 54 11.72 5.06 7.41
N ALA A 55 12.56 4.81 8.42
CA ALA A 55 13.06 3.47 8.73
C ALA A 55 12.02 2.58 9.42
N ARG A 56 11.31 3.11 10.43
CA ARG A 56 10.31 2.36 11.21
C ARG A 56 9.34 3.23 12.01
N GLU A 57 9.86 4.30 12.61
CA GLU A 57 9.13 5.23 13.47
C GLU A 57 9.36 6.66 12.97
N VAL A 58 8.39 7.54 13.20
CA VAL A 58 8.46 8.96 12.87
C VAL A 58 7.70 9.79 13.90
N ASN A 59 8.21 10.98 14.23
CA ASN A 59 7.45 12.00 14.96
C ASN A 59 6.96 13.13 14.02
N THR A 60 6.07 14.00 14.51
CA THR A 60 5.51 15.12 13.71
C THR A 60 6.59 16.00 13.09
N ALA A 61 7.64 16.36 13.84
CA ALA A 61 8.68 17.25 13.33
C ALA A 61 9.50 16.59 12.20
N GLU A 62 9.80 15.30 12.32
CA GLU A 62 10.47 14.52 11.28
C GLU A 62 9.59 14.36 10.04
N ALA A 63 8.30 14.08 10.22
CA ALA A 63 7.34 13.97 9.13
C ALA A 63 7.13 15.33 8.42
N ALA A 64 7.11 16.43 9.16
CA ALA A 64 7.02 17.78 8.61
C ALA A 64 8.27 18.15 7.80
N ALA A 65 9.46 17.86 8.33
CA ALA A 65 10.71 18.07 7.61
C ALA A 65 10.79 17.23 6.32
N LEU A 66 10.26 16.00 6.36
CA LEU A 66 10.24 15.10 5.22
C LEU A 66 9.22 15.51 4.13
N SER A 67 8.07 16.05 4.54
CA SER A 67 7.01 16.48 3.63
C SER A 67 7.15 17.93 3.17
N GLY A 68 7.95 18.75 3.86
CA GLY A 68 8.07 20.19 3.62
C GLY A 68 6.78 20.96 3.96
N ALA A 69 5.95 20.41 4.85
CA ALA A 69 4.66 20.97 5.23
C ALA A 69 4.66 21.50 6.67
N ASP A 70 3.59 22.20 7.02
CA ASP A 70 3.39 22.75 8.36
C ASP A 70 3.25 21.64 9.42
N PRO A 71 3.95 21.72 10.57
CA PRO A 71 3.88 20.70 11.62
C PRO A 71 2.48 20.42 12.16
N ASP A 72 1.61 21.43 12.30
CA ASP A 72 0.27 21.25 12.85
C ASP A 72 -0.60 20.45 11.86
N LEU A 73 -0.50 20.77 10.57
CA LEU A 73 -1.18 20.01 9.51
C LEU A 73 -0.68 18.57 9.42
N ILE A 74 0.62 18.37 9.65
CA ILE A 74 1.22 17.04 9.64
C ILE A 74 0.80 16.22 10.85
N GLN A 75 0.71 16.84 12.02
CA GLN A 75 0.17 16.16 13.20
C GLN A 75 -1.25 15.66 12.93
N ASP A 76 -2.14 16.53 12.45
CA ASP A 76 -3.52 16.15 12.14
C ASP A 76 -3.56 15.01 11.09
N SER A 77 -2.63 15.03 10.12
CA SER A 77 -2.52 13.99 9.10
C SER A 77 -2.03 12.66 9.68
N LEU A 78 -1.06 12.68 10.59
CA LEU A 78 -0.56 11.50 11.28
C LEU A 78 -1.65 10.87 12.16
N GLU A 79 -2.43 11.70 12.86
CA GLU A 79 -3.58 11.28 13.65
C GLU A 79 -4.64 10.60 12.77
N ARG A 80 -5.03 11.21 11.65
CA ARG A 80 -5.96 10.59 10.69
C ARG A 80 -5.44 9.27 10.10
N LEU A 81 -4.15 9.20 9.79
CA LEU A 81 -3.53 7.96 9.31
C LEU A 81 -3.56 6.87 10.39
N ALA A 82 -3.40 7.24 11.67
CA ALA A 82 -3.52 6.32 12.79
C ALA A 82 -4.97 5.84 13.00
N GLU A 83 -5.95 6.73 12.90
CA GLU A 83 -7.39 6.38 12.94
C GLU A 83 -7.79 5.38 11.84
N MET A 84 -7.11 5.44 10.69
CA MET A 84 -7.33 4.55 9.56
C MET A 84 -6.51 3.24 9.64
N HIS A 85 -5.81 3.00 10.75
CA HIS A 85 -4.92 1.86 10.99
C HIS A 85 -3.79 1.73 9.95
N LEU A 86 -3.34 2.86 9.40
CA LEU A 86 -2.19 2.93 8.51
C LEU A 86 -0.90 3.26 9.27
N LEU A 87 -1.04 3.86 10.44
CA LEU A 87 0.01 4.07 11.44
C LEU A 87 -0.50 3.59 12.80
N ASP A 88 0.43 3.24 13.67
CA ASP A 88 0.17 2.95 15.07
C ASP A 88 0.85 4.02 15.92
N GLU A 89 0.13 4.65 16.85
CA GLU A 89 0.73 5.56 17.82
C GLU A 89 1.22 4.76 19.05
N GLU A 90 2.53 4.50 19.10
CA GLU A 90 3.15 3.70 20.18
C GLU A 90 3.38 4.52 21.45
N ALA A 91 3.49 5.84 21.30
CA ALA A 91 3.54 6.81 22.38
C ALA A 91 3.19 8.18 21.81
N THR A 92 2.93 9.15 22.70
CA THR A 92 2.60 10.52 22.31
C THR A 92 3.57 11.05 21.25
N ASN A 93 3.03 11.40 20.08
CA ASN A 93 3.78 11.93 18.94
C ASN A 93 4.86 10.95 18.39
N ARG A 94 4.62 9.65 18.49
CA ARG A 94 5.47 8.59 17.93
C ARG A 94 4.63 7.61 17.15
N TYR A 95 4.76 7.67 15.83
CA TYR A 95 3.99 6.85 14.91
C TYR A 95 4.87 5.79 14.25
N VAL A 96 4.37 4.57 14.20
CA VAL A 96 5.01 3.43 13.55
C VAL A 96 4.17 3.01 12.36
N MET A 97 4.83 2.72 11.25
CA MET A 97 4.18 2.10 10.10
C MET A 97 4.55 0.63 10.07
N SER A 98 3.54 -0.24 9.98
CA SER A 98 3.78 -1.66 9.80
C SER A 98 4.50 -1.93 8.47
N ASP A 99 5.27 -3.03 8.42
CA ASP A 99 5.96 -3.43 7.19
C ASP A 99 4.99 -3.67 6.03
N LEU A 100 3.77 -4.13 6.32
CA LEU A 100 2.71 -4.32 5.32
C LEU A 100 2.24 -2.99 4.73
N VAL A 101 1.94 -1.98 5.57
CA VAL A 101 1.55 -0.65 5.08
C VAL A 101 2.70 -0.01 4.32
N LYS A 102 3.95 -0.17 4.79
CA LYS A 102 5.14 0.32 4.09
C LYS A 102 5.34 -0.35 2.73
N LEU A 103 5.13 -1.67 2.65
CA LEU A 103 5.16 -2.40 1.38
C LEU A 103 4.04 -1.95 0.42
N PHE A 104 2.85 -1.65 0.96
CA PHE A 104 1.73 -1.12 0.19
C PHE A 104 1.98 0.30 -0.32
N ALA A 105 2.47 1.20 0.53
CA ALA A 105 2.75 2.61 0.19
C ALA A 105 3.85 2.76 -0.87
N GLN A 106 4.84 1.87 -0.86
CA GLN A 106 5.97 1.87 -1.80
C GLN A 106 5.70 1.12 -3.11
N GLY A 107 4.81 0.12 -3.11
CA GLY A 107 4.50 -0.68 -4.29
C GLY A 107 3.22 -0.17 -4.91
N ASP A 108 3.32 0.68 -5.94
CA ASP A 108 2.22 1.20 -6.79
C ASP A 108 0.84 0.66 -6.36
N GLY A 109 0.20 1.33 -5.39
CA GLY A 109 -1.01 0.89 -4.68
C GLY A 109 -2.28 0.77 -5.52
N GLY A 110 -2.17 0.31 -6.77
CA GLY A 110 -3.26 0.24 -7.74
C GLY A 110 -2.96 -0.45 -9.07
N ARG A 111 -1.84 -1.17 -9.25
CA ARG A 111 -1.62 -1.97 -10.49
C ARG A 111 -1.55 -3.47 -10.20
N GLY A 112 -2.70 -4.08 -9.88
CA GLY A 112 -2.77 -5.53 -9.76
C GLY A 112 -4.02 -6.09 -9.10
N ALA A 113 -5.21 -5.72 -9.57
CA ALA A 113 -6.44 -6.47 -9.31
C ALA A 113 -7.50 -6.11 -10.35
N GLY A 114 -7.34 -6.59 -11.59
CA GLY A 114 -8.49 -6.80 -12.45
C GLY A 114 -9.14 -8.12 -12.03
N PRO A 115 -10.45 -8.18 -11.75
CA PRO A 115 -11.12 -9.45 -11.54
C PRO A 115 -11.09 -10.21 -12.86
N SER A 116 -10.34 -11.30 -12.93
CA SER A 116 -10.57 -12.32 -13.95
C SER A 116 -11.93 -12.95 -13.66
N GLY A 117 -12.99 -12.29 -14.16
CA GLY A 117 -14.33 -12.83 -14.20
C GLY A 117 -14.36 -14.07 -15.09
N GLU A 118 -14.77 -15.17 -14.47
CA GLU A 118 -15.65 -16.20 -15.02
C GLU A 118 -15.70 -16.33 -16.55
N GLY A 119 -14.94 -17.29 -17.07
CA GLY A 119 -15.31 -18.06 -18.25
C GLY A 119 -15.96 -19.37 -17.82
N SER A 120 -17.10 -19.31 -17.11
CA SER A 120 -17.96 -20.48 -16.93
C SER A 120 -18.68 -20.76 -18.25
N GLY A 121 -17.94 -21.39 -19.18
CA GLY A 121 -18.48 -21.90 -20.43
C GLY A 121 -19.27 -23.17 -20.15
N GLY A 122 -20.53 -23.03 -19.72
CA GLY A 122 -21.49 -24.12 -19.76
C GLY A 122 -21.68 -24.57 -21.22
N PRO A 123 -21.62 -25.87 -21.54
CA PRO A 123 -21.86 -26.33 -22.90
C PRO A 123 -23.33 -26.11 -23.26
N ARG A 124 -23.58 -25.24 -24.24
CA ARG A 124 -24.87 -25.06 -24.90
C ARG A 124 -25.00 -26.07 -26.03
N GLU A 125 -26.02 -26.90 -25.90
CA GLU A 125 -26.91 -27.44 -26.95
C GLU A 125 -26.28 -27.81 -28.30
N GLU A 126 -26.04 -29.12 -28.45
CA GLU A 126 -25.86 -29.81 -29.73
C GLU A 126 -27.18 -29.77 -30.52
N SER A 127 -27.27 -28.85 -31.49
CA SER A 127 -28.20 -28.96 -32.61
C SER A 127 -27.64 -29.94 -33.65
N GLY A 128 -28.49 -30.86 -34.12
CA GLY A 128 -28.20 -31.93 -35.09
C GLY A 128 -27.72 -31.48 -36.48
N PRO A 129 -27.41 -32.41 -37.40
CA PRO A 129 -28.29 -32.68 -38.56
C PRO A 129 -28.06 -34.09 -39.19
N PRO A 130 -28.52 -34.43 -40.43
CA PRO A 130 -29.57 -33.85 -41.30
C PRO A 130 -30.83 -34.71 -41.46
#